data_AF-A0A9D7F5A6-F1
#
_entry.id   AF-A0A9D7F5A6-F1
#
_cell.length_a   1.000
_cell.length_b   1.000
_cell.length_c   1.000
_cell.angle_alpha   90.00
_cell.angle_beta   90.00
_cell.angle_gamma   90.00
#
_symmetry.space_group_name_H-M   'P 1'
#
loop_
_entity.id
_entity.type
_entity.pdbx_description
1 polymer ?
#
loop_
_entity_poly.entity_id
_entity_poly.type
_entity_poly.pdbx_seq_one_letter_code
_entity_poly.pdbx_strand_id
1 'polypeptide(L)'
;MRPILFVFVLLLSSFTAFSQLVKVLDFGEIYSTYDWSAESKAELRADLGDVLAEKVITLSNEAWPKGIADLAARAQNRARMDDYIIFYLTTVKEHIAILFVPAIENRGMPEDMRPKGDIYFLIGLRAVDMEADAEESDAGDASGFQSAEGFAAQLDQIVQDYPNDFINLIGELLEEDGART
;
A
#
# COMPACT_ATOMS: atom_id res chain seq x y z
N MET A 1 -40.06 -42.26 3.85
CA MET A 1 -38.70 -42.03 3.32
C MET A 1 -38.61 -40.58 2.88
N ARG A 2 -37.76 -39.76 3.51
CA ARG A 2 -37.55 -38.35 3.16
C ARG A 2 -36.10 -38.19 2.67
N PRO A 3 -35.84 -37.59 1.51
CA PRO A 3 -34.48 -37.36 1.06
C PRO A 3 -33.90 -36.16 1.82
N ILE A 4 -32.75 -36.36 2.45
CA ILE A 4 -31.93 -35.31 3.05
C ILE A 4 -31.17 -34.65 1.89
N LEU A 5 -31.57 -33.42 1.56
CA LEU A 5 -30.87 -32.56 0.61
C LEU A 5 -29.60 -32.03 1.29
N PHE A 6 -28.45 -32.61 0.95
CA PHE A 6 -27.15 -32.09 1.35
C PHE A 6 -26.87 -30.82 0.52
N VAL A 7 -27.18 -29.65 1.08
CA VAL A 7 -26.75 -28.37 0.52
C VAL A 7 -25.29 -28.20 0.89
N PHE A 8 -24.41 -28.44 -0.08
CA PHE A 8 -22.99 -28.15 0.02
C PHE A 8 -22.81 -26.64 -0.17
N VAL A 9 -22.80 -25.89 0.93
CA VAL A 9 -22.46 -24.46 0.92
C VAL A 9 -20.95 -24.35 0.68
N LEU A 10 -20.57 -24.13 -0.57
CA LEU A 10 -19.23 -23.71 -0.96
C LEU A 10 -19.07 -22.27 -0.48
N LEU A 11 -18.54 -22.12 0.74
CA LEU A 11 -18.01 -20.86 1.24
C LEU A 11 -16.80 -20.49 0.39
N LEU A 12 -17.03 -19.69 -0.65
CA LEU A 12 -15.95 -18.91 -1.28
C LEU A 12 -15.51 -17.89 -0.23
N SER A 13 -14.52 -18.27 0.57
CA SER A 13 -13.75 -17.33 1.37
C SER A 13 -12.93 -16.48 0.41
N SER A 14 -13.47 -15.35 -0.02
CA SER A 14 -12.67 -14.28 -0.60
C SER A 14 -11.70 -13.82 0.49
N PHE A 15 -10.47 -14.34 0.44
CA PHE A 15 -9.39 -13.89 1.31
C PHE A 15 -9.00 -12.50 0.82
N THR A 16 -9.52 -11.46 1.48
CA THR A 16 -9.00 -10.11 1.32
C THR A 16 -7.63 -10.11 1.99
N ALA A 17 -6.56 -10.32 1.22
CA ALA A 17 -5.20 -10.14 1.72
C ALA A 17 -5.06 -8.70 2.19
N PHE A 18 -5.02 -8.50 3.52
CA PHE A 18 -4.84 -7.18 4.10
C PHE A 18 -3.36 -6.82 3.94
N SER A 19 -3.09 -5.89 3.04
CA SER A 19 -1.75 -5.43 2.68
C SER A 19 -1.34 -4.33 3.65
N GLN A 20 -0.47 -4.64 4.62
CA GLN A 20 -0.01 -3.71 5.67
C GLN A 20 1.22 -2.92 5.20
N LEU A 21 1.27 -1.60 5.42
CA LEU A 21 2.47 -0.81 5.11
C LEU A 21 3.62 -1.24 6.02
N VAL A 22 4.82 -1.39 5.48
CA VAL A 22 5.99 -1.84 6.23
C VAL A 22 7.23 -1.02 5.89
N LYS A 23 8.18 -1.00 6.83
CA LYS A 23 9.54 -0.50 6.60
C LYS A 23 10.50 -1.67 6.47
N VAL A 24 11.46 -1.54 5.56
CA VAL A 24 12.55 -2.50 5.42
C VAL A 24 13.77 -1.99 6.17
N LEU A 25 14.22 -2.74 7.17
CA LEU A 25 15.35 -2.39 8.03
C LEU A 25 16.70 -2.68 7.35
N ASP A 26 16.75 -3.73 6.52
CA ASP A 26 17.97 -4.12 5.80
C ASP A 26 17.68 -4.71 4.42
N PHE A 27 17.80 -3.88 3.39
CA PHE A 27 17.71 -4.30 1.99
C PHE A 27 18.81 -5.29 1.55
N GLY A 28 19.84 -5.52 2.38
CA GLY A 28 20.84 -6.57 2.17
C GLY A 28 20.30 -7.99 2.31
N GLU A 29 19.18 -8.16 3.02
CA GLU A 29 18.52 -9.46 3.25
C GLU A 29 17.55 -9.87 2.13
N ILE A 30 17.53 -9.11 1.03
CA ILE A 30 16.68 -9.37 -0.12
C ILE A 30 17.23 -10.56 -0.94
N TYR A 31 16.36 -11.53 -1.19
CA TYR A 31 16.61 -12.66 -2.07
C TYR A 31 16.36 -12.28 -3.53
N SER A 32 17.38 -11.82 -4.25
CA SER A 32 17.25 -11.38 -5.66
C SER A 32 17.17 -12.50 -6.70
N THR A 33 17.44 -13.75 -6.30
CA THR A 33 17.43 -14.94 -7.18
C THR A 33 16.78 -16.12 -6.46
N TYR A 34 15.64 -15.89 -5.81
CA TYR A 34 15.00 -16.93 -5.01
C TYR A 34 14.49 -18.07 -5.90
N ASP A 35 14.88 -19.30 -5.58
CA ASP A 35 14.39 -20.51 -6.24
C ASP A 35 13.17 -21.08 -5.49
N TRP A 36 12.04 -21.10 -6.16
CA TRP A 36 10.76 -21.51 -5.60
C TRP A 36 10.61 -23.04 -5.65
N SER A 37 10.67 -23.68 -4.48
CA SER A 37 10.35 -25.11 -4.36
C SER A 37 8.84 -25.38 -4.53
N ALA A 38 8.47 -26.63 -4.81
CA ALA A 38 7.07 -27.02 -4.96
C ALA A 38 6.25 -26.74 -3.69
N GLU A 39 6.85 -26.97 -2.53
CA GLU A 39 6.23 -26.76 -1.21
C GLU A 39 5.94 -25.27 -0.98
N SER A 40 6.91 -24.38 -1.22
CA SER A 40 6.70 -22.94 -1.02
C SER A 40 5.74 -22.33 -2.04
N LYS A 41 5.68 -22.88 -3.26
CA LYS A 41 4.64 -22.48 -4.22
C LYS A 41 3.24 -22.89 -3.74
N ALA A 42 3.11 -24.05 -3.11
CA ALA A 42 1.84 -24.52 -2.57
C ALA A 42 1.41 -23.69 -1.34
N GLU A 43 2.33 -23.40 -0.43
CA GLU A 43 2.14 -22.50 0.72
C GLU A 43 1.67 -21.12 0.26
N LEU A 44 2.40 -20.51 -0.68
CA LEU A 44 2.04 -19.20 -1.24
C LEU A 44 0.64 -19.17 -1.88
N ARG A 45 0.28 -20.23 -2.62
CA ARG A 45 -1.05 -20.36 -3.25
C ARG A 45 -2.15 -20.56 -2.23
N ALA A 46 -1.88 -21.25 -1.13
CA ALA A 46 -2.84 -21.40 -0.04
C ALA A 46 -3.16 -20.05 0.61
N ASP A 47 -2.15 -19.18 0.77
CA ASP A 47 -2.31 -17.87 1.41
C ASP A 47 -2.90 -16.80 0.47
N LEU A 48 -2.39 -16.71 -0.76
CA LEU A 48 -2.69 -15.61 -1.68
C LEU A 48 -3.67 -15.99 -2.81
N GLY A 49 -3.94 -17.28 -2.98
CA GLY A 49 -4.62 -17.81 -4.16
C GLY A 49 -3.74 -17.87 -5.41
N ASP A 50 -4.17 -18.66 -6.39
CA ASP A 50 -3.37 -19.00 -7.58
C ASP A 50 -2.91 -17.78 -8.39
N VAL A 51 -3.80 -16.80 -8.59
CA VAL A 51 -3.55 -15.65 -9.47
C VAL A 51 -2.47 -14.73 -8.90
N LEU A 52 -2.53 -14.42 -7.61
CA LEU A 52 -1.56 -13.53 -6.97
C LEU A 52 -0.24 -14.27 -6.71
N ALA A 53 -0.29 -15.53 -6.31
CA ALA A 53 0.90 -16.35 -6.15
C ALA A 53 1.71 -16.45 -7.45
N GLU A 54 1.05 -16.64 -8.60
CA GLU A 54 1.76 -16.71 -9.88
C GLU A 54 2.44 -15.38 -10.25
N LYS A 55 1.79 -14.24 -9.96
CA LYS A 55 2.40 -12.91 -10.11
C LYS A 55 3.64 -12.77 -9.25
N VAL A 56 3.56 -13.13 -7.97
CA VAL A 56 4.69 -13.09 -7.04
C VAL A 56 5.84 -13.96 -7.56
N ILE A 57 5.56 -15.20 -7.99
CA ILE A 57 6.58 -16.11 -8.51
C ILE A 57 7.26 -15.53 -9.77
N THR A 58 6.49 -14.91 -10.66
CA THR A 58 6.99 -14.35 -11.92
C THR A 58 7.76 -13.05 -11.75
N LEU A 59 7.31 -12.18 -10.83
CA LEU A 59 7.77 -10.80 -10.68
C LEU A 59 8.66 -10.57 -9.44
N SER A 60 9.00 -11.65 -8.71
CA SER A 60 9.92 -11.61 -7.57
C SER A 60 11.40 -11.54 -7.97
N ASN A 61 11.73 -11.94 -9.20
CA ASN A 61 13.09 -11.98 -9.71
C ASN A 61 13.20 -11.13 -11.00
N GLU A 62 14.34 -10.46 -11.19
CA GLU A 62 14.83 -9.90 -12.47
C GLU A 62 14.03 -8.76 -13.14
N ALA A 63 12.87 -8.37 -12.64
CA ALA A 63 12.08 -7.24 -13.19
C ALA A 63 12.40 -5.88 -12.54
N TRP A 64 13.45 -5.79 -11.72
CA TRP A 64 13.71 -4.61 -10.91
C TRP A 64 14.38 -3.46 -11.69
N PRO A 65 14.12 -2.22 -11.29
CA PRO A 65 14.82 -1.04 -11.81
C PRO A 65 16.34 -1.14 -11.65
N LYS A 66 17.09 -0.54 -12.59
CA LYS A 66 18.57 -0.64 -12.65
C LYS A 66 19.24 -0.23 -11.35
N GLY A 67 18.71 0.78 -10.66
CA GLY A 67 19.24 1.31 -9.40
C GLY A 67 19.11 0.35 -8.22
N ILE A 68 18.35 -0.74 -8.34
CA ILE A 68 18.19 -1.76 -7.28
C ILE A 68 18.32 -3.21 -7.77
N ALA A 69 18.63 -3.41 -9.06
CA ALA A 69 18.67 -4.72 -9.70
C ALA A 69 19.72 -5.66 -9.07
N ASP A 70 20.88 -5.13 -8.72
CA ASP A 70 21.98 -5.90 -8.12
C ASP A 70 22.40 -5.37 -6.75
N LEU A 71 23.25 -6.13 -6.06
CA LEU A 71 23.72 -5.80 -4.72
C LEU A 71 24.49 -4.47 -4.68
N ALA A 72 25.28 -4.16 -5.71
CA ALA A 72 26.07 -2.94 -5.76
C ALA A 72 25.16 -1.72 -5.95
N ALA A 73 24.17 -1.81 -6.83
CA ALA A 73 23.18 -0.78 -7.06
C ALA A 73 22.35 -0.52 -5.79
N ARG A 74 21.88 -1.58 -5.10
CA ARG A 74 21.20 -1.46 -3.80
C ARG A 74 22.08 -0.82 -2.74
N ALA A 75 23.36 -1.20 -2.66
CA ALA A 75 24.29 -0.60 -1.71
C ALA A 75 24.51 0.90 -1.97
N GLN A 76 24.62 1.30 -3.24
CA GLN A 76 24.78 2.71 -3.64
C GLN A 76 23.52 3.54 -3.35
N ASN A 77 22.34 2.94 -3.53
CA ASN A 77 21.05 3.61 -3.38
C ASN A 77 20.37 3.36 -2.02
N ARG A 78 21.07 2.74 -1.05
CA ARG A 78 20.47 2.25 0.21
C ARG A 78 19.61 3.30 0.91
N ALA A 79 20.12 4.52 1.07
CA ALA A 79 19.39 5.61 1.73
C ALA A 79 18.10 6.02 0.99
N ARG A 80 18.03 5.81 -0.34
CA ARG A 80 16.85 6.12 -1.15
C ARG A 80 15.89 4.94 -1.26
N MET A 81 16.32 3.74 -0.87
CA MET A 81 15.43 2.58 -0.84
C MET A 81 14.41 2.70 0.29
N ASP A 82 14.72 3.47 1.34
CA ASP A 82 13.79 3.78 2.42
C ASP A 82 12.58 4.61 1.95
N ASP A 83 12.69 5.28 0.78
CA ASP A 83 11.61 6.10 0.21
C ASP A 83 10.53 5.26 -0.52
N TYR A 84 10.74 3.94 -0.70
CA TYR A 84 9.72 3.09 -1.31
C TYR A 84 8.50 2.92 -0.40
N ILE A 85 7.32 3.02 -1.00
CA ILE A 85 6.06 2.58 -0.38
C ILE A 85 5.95 1.08 -0.61
N ILE A 86 6.02 0.30 0.46
CA ILE A 86 6.11 -1.16 0.44
C ILE A 86 5.07 -1.74 1.38
N PHE A 87 4.35 -2.77 0.90
CA PHE A 87 3.38 -3.48 1.73
C PHE A 87 3.76 -4.93 1.96
N TYR A 88 3.43 -5.46 3.13
CA TYR A 88 3.52 -6.87 3.46
C TYR A 88 2.31 -7.64 2.91
N LEU A 89 2.58 -8.79 2.28
CA LEU A 89 1.53 -9.70 1.79
C LEU A 89 1.39 -10.95 2.66
N THR A 90 2.48 -11.72 2.78
CA THR A 90 2.53 -12.94 3.57
C THR A 90 3.97 -13.33 3.88
N THR A 91 4.15 -14.42 4.63
CA THR A 91 5.43 -15.07 4.91
C THR A 91 5.39 -16.50 4.37
N VAL A 92 6.49 -16.94 3.78
CA VAL A 92 6.69 -18.34 3.39
C VAL A 92 7.86 -18.96 4.15
N LYS A 93 7.82 -20.28 4.36
CA LYS A 93 8.82 -21.03 5.16
C LYS A 93 9.03 -20.46 6.56
N GLU A 94 8.06 -19.75 7.13
CA GLU A 94 8.12 -19.08 8.44
C GLU A 94 9.11 -17.91 8.57
N HIS A 95 10.00 -17.67 7.60
CA HIS A 95 11.08 -16.68 7.74
C HIS A 95 11.32 -15.79 6.52
N ILE A 96 10.57 -15.96 5.43
CA ILE A 96 10.71 -15.14 4.21
C ILE A 96 9.45 -14.33 4.03
N ALA A 97 9.53 -13.02 4.27
CA ALA A 97 8.46 -12.08 3.99
C ALA A 97 8.39 -11.79 2.49
N ILE A 98 7.16 -11.72 1.98
CA ILE A 98 6.84 -11.32 0.62
C ILE A 98 6.24 -9.93 0.68
N LEU A 99 6.95 -8.99 0.07
CA LEU A 99 6.57 -7.59 0.04
C LEU A 99 6.11 -7.20 -1.37
N PHE A 100 5.12 -6.33 -1.44
CA PHE A 100 4.56 -5.76 -2.64
C PHE A 100 4.96 -4.29 -2.77
N VAL A 101 5.50 -3.94 -3.93
CA VAL A 101 5.88 -2.56 -4.27
C VAL A 101 5.05 -2.13 -5.47
N PRO A 102 3.92 -1.43 -5.25
CA PRO A 102 3.07 -0.97 -6.33
C PRO A 102 3.75 0.13 -7.14
N ALA A 103 3.75 0.01 -8.46
CA ALA A 103 4.34 1.04 -9.33
C ALA A 103 3.58 2.37 -9.26
N ILE A 104 2.27 2.33 -8.98
CA ILE A 104 1.40 3.51 -8.89
C ILE A 104 1.80 4.42 -7.72
N GLU A 105 2.08 3.85 -6.55
CA GLU A 105 2.49 4.59 -5.35
C GLU A 105 3.94 5.07 -5.46
N ASN A 106 4.78 4.33 -6.18
CA ASN A 106 6.22 4.60 -6.30
C ASN A 106 6.60 5.40 -7.56
N ARG A 107 5.66 6.14 -8.17
CA ARG A 107 5.93 6.99 -9.35
C ARG A 107 6.88 8.14 -9.07
N GLY A 108 6.98 8.59 -7.82
CA GLY A 108 7.89 9.66 -7.40
C GLY A 108 9.36 9.25 -7.38
N MET A 109 9.66 7.95 -7.42
CA MET A 109 11.02 7.44 -7.34
C MET A 109 11.89 7.93 -8.52
N PRO A 110 13.22 8.06 -8.32
CA PRO A 110 14.18 8.38 -9.38
C PRO A 110 14.06 7.47 -10.59
N GLU A 111 14.38 7.96 -11.80
CA GLU A 111 14.17 7.20 -13.04
C GLU A 111 14.81 5.80 -13.03
N ASP A 112 16.00 5.66 -12.46
CA ASP A 112 16.74 4.40 -12.35
C ASP A 112 16.20 3.46 -11.27
N MET A 113 15.44 3.98 -10.30
CA MET A 113 14.78 3.24 -9.22
C MET A 113 13.27 3.09 -9.43
N ARG A 114 12.67 3.78 -10.40
CA ARG A 114 11.22 3.80 -10.57
C ARG A 114 10.71 2.46 -11.12
N PRO A 115 9.81 1.76 -10.39
CA PRO A 115 9.17 0.56 -10.93
C PRO A 115 8.32 0.92 -12.15
N LYS A 116 8.53 0.20 -13.27
CA LYS A 116 7.70 0.37 -14.49
C LYS A 116 6.38 -0.42 -14.41
N GLY A 117 6.36 -1.42 -13.55
CA GLY A 117 5.22 -2.22 -13.16
C GLY A 117 5.44 -2.70 -11.73
N ASP A 118 4.45 -3.37 -11.18
CA ASP A 118 4.53 -3.88 -9.82
C ASP A 118 5.67 -4.87 -9.66
N ILE A 119 6.37 -4.78 -8.54
CA ILE A 119 7.47 -5.70 -8.19
C ILE A 119 7.21 -6.29 -6.81
N TYR A 120 7.80 -7.46 -6.57
CA TYR A 120 7.73 -8.14 -5.29
C TYR A 120 9.13 -8.38 -4.74
N PHE A 121 9.33 -8.10 -3.45
CA PHE A 121 10.57 -8.42 -2.75
C PHE A 121 10.36 -9.64 -1.88
N LEU A 122 11.32 -10.56 -1.94
CA LEU A 122 11.47 -11.61 -0.96
C LEU A 122 12.60 -11.19 -0.03
N ILE A 123 12.32 -11.14 1.26
CA ILE A 123 13.27 -10.66 2.25
C ILE A 123 13.16 -11.48 3.54
N GLY A 124 14.25 -11.64 4.27
CA GLY A 124 14.19 -12.25 5.59
C GLY A 124 13.22 -11.47 6.50
N LEU A 125 12.27 -12.16 7.13
CA LEU A 125 11.23 -11.56 7.98
C LEU A 125 11.82 -10.62 9.06
N ARG A 126 13.00 -10.97 9.59
CA ARG A 126 13.76 -10.17 10.57
C ARG A 126 14.21 -8.79 10.08
N ALA A 127 14.19 -8.55 8.78
CA ALA A 127 14.57 -7.27 8.17
C ALA A 127 13.35 -6.42 7.79
N VAL A 128 12.16 -6.77 8.27
CA VAL A 128 10.91 -6.05 8.03
C VAL A 128 10.36 -5.57 9.37
N ASP A 129 10.05 -4.29 9.42
CA ASP A 129 9.33 -3.66 10.52
C ASP A 129 7.87 -3.47 10.13
N MET A 130 6.99 -4.18 10.84
CA MET A 130 5.54 -4.14 10.65
C MET A 130 4.89 -3.00 11.43
N GLU A 131 5.59 -2.35 12.36
CA GLU A 131 5.04 -1.30 13.21
C GLU A 131 5.23 0.11 12.61
N ALA A 132 5.57 0.20 11.32
CA ALA A 132 5.88 1.45 10.63
C ALA A 132 4.79 2.54 10.70
N ASP A 133 3.55 2.17 11.06
CA ASP A 133 2.40 3.06 11.24
C ASP A 133 2.08 3.42 12.71
N ALA A 134 2.88 2.95 13.70
CA ALA A 134 2.56 3.11 15.12
C ALA A 134 3.23 4.32 15.81
N GLU A 135 4.16 5.03 15.16
CA GLU A 135 4.84 6.17 15.79
C GLU A 135 4.35 7.53 15.25
N GLU A 136 3.46 8.12 16.06
CA GLU A 136 3.41 9.52 16.46
C GLU A 136 3.02 10.56 15.39
N SER A 137 1.70 10.75 15.23
CA SER A 137 1.17 12.09 14.97
C SER A 137 1.66 13.01 16.09
N ASP A 138 2.67 13.81 15.80
CA ASP A 138 3.09 14.93 16.62
C ASP A 138 1.83 15.64 17.10
N ALA A 139 1.58 15.56 18.41
CA ALA A 139 0.58 16.34 19.08
C ALA A 139 1.04 17.79 19.06
N GLY A 140 0.99 18.41 17.88
CA GLY A 140 1.02 19.84 17.69
C GLY A 140 -0.20 20.39 18.39
N ASP A 141 0.00 20.72 19.67
CA ASP A 141 -0.76 21.65 20.49
C ASP A 141 -2.22 21.84 20.03
N ALA A 142 -3.06 20.82 20.29
CA ALA A 142 -4.50 20.88 20.10
C ALA A 142 -5.19 21.69 21.22
N SER A 143 -4.63 22.82 21.63
CA SER A 143 -5.27 23.75 22.58
C SER A 143 -6.12 24.83 21.87
N GLY A 144 -6.20 24.83 20.53
CA GLY A 144 -6.86 25.88 19.76
C GLY A 144 -8.30 25.64 19.28
N PHE A 145 -8.80 24.40 19.24
CA PHE A 145 -10.08 24.10 18.57
C PHE A 145 -11.17 23.67 19.56
N GLN A 146 -11.64 24.62 20.38
CA GLN A 146 -12.76 24.40 21.31
C GLN A 146 -13.89 25.42 21.20
N SER A 147 -14.19 25.95 20.02
CA SER A 147 -15.47 26.65 19.84
C SER A 147 -16.01 26.57 18.41
N ALA A 148 -17.34 26.45 18.31
CA ALA A 148 -18.08 26.56 17.05
C ALA A 148 -17.86 27.92 16.35
N GLU A 149 -17.48 28.95 17.12
CA GLU A 149 -17.12 30.27 16.61
C GLU A 149 -15.83 30.24 15.79
N GLY A 150 -14.83 29.44 16.20
CA GLY A 150 -13.56 29.31 15.48
C GLY A 150 -13.74 28.65 14.10
N PHE A 151 -14.59 27.64 14.02
CA PHE A 151 -14.91 26.98 12.75
C PHE A 151 -15.67 27.92 11.79
N ALA A 152 -16.61 28.71 12.31
CA ALA A 152 -17.37 29.66 11.51
C ALA A 152 -16.48 30.79 10.96
N ALA A 153 -15.55 31.30 11.76
CA ALA A 153 -14.60 32.32 11.31
C ALA A 153 -13.64 31.79 10.22
N GLN A 154 -13.21 30.54 10.36
CA GLN A 154 -12.34 29.89 9.39
C GLN A 154 -13.07 29.61 8.06
N LEU A 155 -14.35 29.24 8.13
CA LEU A 155 -15.22 29.11 6.95
C LEU A 155 -15.43 30.45 6.25
N ASP A 156 -15.71 31.52 6.99
CA ASP A 156 -15.96 32.85 6.41
C ASP A 156 -14.72 33.40 5.70
N GLN A 157 -13.54 33.15 6.26
CA GLN A 157 -12.26 33.53 5.64
C GLN A 157 -11.98 32.72 4.36
N ILE A 158 -12.27 31.42 4.36
CA ILE A 158 -12.12 30.57 3.18
C ILE A 158 -13.11 30.99 2.07
N VAL A 159 -14.33 31.37 2.42
CA VAL A 159 -15.34 31.87 1.46
C VAL A 159 -14.95 33.24 0.90
N GLN A 160 -14.34 34.11 1.71
CA GLN A 160 -13.81 35.40 1.24
C GLN A 160 -12.60 35.26 0.32
N ASP A 161 -11.68 34.34 0.63
CA ASP A 161 -10.45 34.15 -0.15
C ASP A 161 -10.73 33.47 -1.50
N TYR A 162 -11.83 32.72 -1.62
CA TYR A 162 -12.20 31.95 -2.81
C TYR A 162 -13.68 32.12 -3.20
N PRO A 163 -14.12 33.32 -3.60
CA PRO A 163 -15.54 33.62 -3.82
C PRO A 163 -16.17 32.91 -5.03
N ASN A 164 -15.37 32.37 -5.95
CA ASN A 164 -15.83 31.80 -7.23
C ASN A 164 -15.44 30.33 -7.46
N ASP A 165 -14.73 29.68 -6.53
CA ASP A 165 -14.15 28.34 -6.75
C ASP A 165 -14.87 27.21 -5.97
N PHE A 166 -15.99 27.51 -5.31
CA PHE A 166 -16.82 26.48 -4.69
C PHE A 166 -17.84 25.91 -5.68
N ILE A 167 -17.40 24.94 -6.49
CA ILE A 167 -18.32 24.03 -7.17
C ILE A 167 -18.69 22.92 -6.19
N ASN A 168 -19.94 22.87 -5.74
CA ASN A 168 -20.42 21.78 -4.91
C ASN A 168 -20.28 20.45 -5.69
N LEU A 169 -19.81 19.37 -5.04
CA LEU A 169 -19.37 18.10 -5.68
C LEU A 169 -20.44 17.35 -6.51
N ILE A 170 -21.65 17.90 -6.62
CA ILE A 170 -22.80 17.32 -7.31
C ILE A 170 -23.11 18.04 -8.63
N GLY A 171 -22.39 19.10 -8.99
CA GLY A 171 -22.51 19.74 -10.30
C GLY A 171 -23.89 20.39 -10.57
N GLU A 172 -24.57 20.84 -9.51
CA GLU A 172 -25.80 21.62 -9.65
C GLU A 172 -25.50 23.09 -9.41
N LEU A 173 -25.80 23.92 -10.41
CA LEU A 173 -25.74 25.38 -10.32
C LEU A 173 -26.86 25.80 -9.35
N LEU A 174 -26.51 26.31 -8.17
CA LEU A 174 -27.51 26.96 -7.31
C LEU A 174 -27.99 28.20 -8.06
N GLU A 175 -29.25 28.18 -8.53
CA GLU A 175 -29.91 29.39 -9.00
C GLU A 175 -29.92 30.40 -7.84
N GLU A 176 -29.43 31.60 -8.11
CA GLU A 176 -29.57 32.73 -7.20
C GLU A 176 -31.07 32.96 -6.96
N ASP A 177 -31.55 32.54 -5.79
CA ASP A 177 -32.89 32.91 -5.34
C ASP A 177 -32.85 34.40 -4.98
N GLY A 178 -33.02 35.22 -6.03
CA GLY A 178 -33.15 36.65 -5.96
C GLY A 178 -34.44 37.03 -5.24
N ALA A 179 -34.35 37.11 -3.91
CA ALA A 179 -35.35 37.79 -3.09
C ALA A 179 -34.75 39.06 -2.50
N ARG A 180 -34.96 40.21 -3.17
CA ARG A 180 -35.15 41.54 -2.56
C ARG A 180 -35.48 42.62 -3.60
N THR A 181 -36.77 42.78 -3.89
CA THR A 181 -37.58 43.97 -3.53
C THR A 181 -39.05 43.62 -3.62
#